data_AF-A0A1X7UPC6-F1
#
_entry.id   AF-A0A1X7UPC6-F1
#
_cell.length_a   1.000
_cell.length_b   1.000
_cell.length_c   1.000
_cell.angle_alpha   90.00
_cell.angle_beta   90.00
_cell.angle_gamma   90.00
#
_symmetry.space_group_name_H-M   'P 1'
#
loop_
_entity.id
_entity.type
_entity.pdbx_description
1 polymer ?
#
loop_
_entity_poly.entity_id
_entity_poly.type
_entity_poly.pdbx_seq_one_letter_code
_entity_poly.pdbx_strand_id
1 'polypeptide(L)'
;MDLQYIAERSLSLTEYVTGYVTKAEKSHAQDLWEEVSSCDNIYSRLWKIGQKLLRAKEVGLYEASNLLLGESLYMKSVTAQYVNVYLPHKRSRKIENYSYLTKMDQSSKDIFNPSIIEDFYPTRPNNMEDVSLYEFFANYKFDKIGENGEREYKLRSKPVLPNHRKFNPLQEAE
;
A
#
# COMPACT_ATOMS: atom_id res chain seq x y z
N MET A 1 -10.86 34.47 -18.33
CA MET A 1 -10.06 33.33 -18.79
C MET A 1 -10.39 33.18 -20.26
N ASP A 2 -9.43 33.45 -21.13
CA ASP A 2 -9.67 33.39 -22.58
C ASP A 2 -9.46 31.96 -23.06
N LEU A 3 -10.56 31.31 -23.45
CA LEU A 3 -10.57 29.93 -23.95
C LEU A 3 -10.68 29.98 -25.48
N GLN A 4 -9.58 29.66 -26.15
CA GLN A 4 -9.53 29.56 -27.61
C GLN A 4 -9.50 28.09 -28.02
N TYR A 5 -10.50 27.68 -28.82
CA TYR A 5 -10.53 26.34 -29.41
C TYR A 5 -9.57 26.27 -30.60
N ILE A 6 -8.67 25.28 -30.57
CA ILE A 6 -7.75 24.98 -31.66
C ILE A 6 -8.07 23.57 -32.16
N ALA A 7 -8.47 23.44 -33.42
CA ALA A 7 -8.91 22.18 -34.02
C ALA A 7 -7.78 21.30 -34.60
N GLU A 8 -6.53 21.79 -34.52
CA GLU A 8 -5.37 21.16 -35.15
C GLU A 8 -4.74 20.12 -34.21
N ARG A 9 -4.44 18.93 -34.76
CA ARG A 9 -3.88 17.78 -34.01
C ARG A 9 -2.41 17.48 -34.36
N SER A 10 -1.71 18.43 -34.97
CA SER A 10 -0.33 18.23 -35.40
C SER A 10 0.62 18.17 -34.18
N LEU A 11 1.68 17.36 -34.29
CA LEU A 11 2.75 17.28 -33.29
C LEU A 11 3.35 18.67 -33.04
N SER A 12 3.53 19.45 -34.11
CA SER A 12 4.07 20.81 -34.08
C SER A 12 3.28 21.76 -33.19
N LEU A 13 1.95 21.65 -33.14
CA LEU A 13 1.13 22.50 -32.27
C LEU A 13 1.24 22.07 -30.80
N THR A 14 1.35 20.77 -30.56
CA THR A 14 1.57 20.22 -29.22
C THR A 14 2.93 20.67 -28.67
N GLU A 15 3.99 20.59 -29.49
CA GLU A 15 5.33 21.08 -29.17
C GLU A 15 5.36 22.60 -28.95
N TYR A 16 4.63 23.37 -29.76
CA TYR A 16 4.54 24.82 -29.57
C TYR A 16 3.88 25.17 -28.22
N VAL A 17 2.73 24.56 -27.91
CA VAL A 17 2.01 24.81 -26.66
C VAL A 17 2.83 24.34 -25.46
N THR A 18 3.38 23.12 -25.49
CA THR A 18 4.26 22.66 -24.40
C THR A 18 5.51 23.52 -24.29
N GLY A 19 6.14 23.90 -25.40
CA GLY A 19 7.30 24.78 -25.40
C GLY A 19 7.01 26.17 -24.83
N TYR A 20 5.80 26.70 -25.02
CA TYR A 20 5.37 27.99 -24.46
C TYR A 20 5.01 27.89 -22.98
N VAL A 21 4.29 26.83 -22.58
CA VAL A 21 3.93 26.57 -21.18
C VAL A 21 5.19 26.30 -20.35
N THR A 22 6.11 25.50 -20.86
CA THR A 22 7.39 25.16 -20.20
C THR A 22 8.48 26.20 -20.44
N LYS A 23 8.17 27.33 -21.09
CA LYS A 23 9.16 28.37 -21.42
C LYS A 23 9.82 28.95 -20.17
N ALA A 24 9.08 29.07 -19.08
CA ALA A 24 9.60 29.51 -17.78
C ALA A 24 10.44 28.43 -17.09
N GLU A 25 10.21 27.15 -17.39
CA GLU A 25 10.92 26.02 -16.75
C GLU A 25 12.34 25.85 -17.30
N LYS A 26 12.58 26.25 -18.57
CA LYS A 26 13.90 26.12 -19.21
C LYS A 26 14.99 27.02 -18.59
N SER A 27 14.65 28.10 -17.90
CA SER A 27 15.66 29.03 -17.34
C SER A 27 16.24 28.57 -15.99
N HIS A 28 15.45 27.87 -15.17
CA HIS A 28 15.87 27.55 -13.80
C HIS A 28 17.05 26.57 -13.71
N ALA A 29 17.23 25.72 -14.72
CA ALA A 29 18.33 24.76 -14.74
C ALA A 29 19.68 25.40 -15.09
N GLN A 30 19.72 26.36 -16.02
CA GLN A 30 20.96 27.06 -16.39
C GLN A 30 21.46 27.93 -15.23
N ASP A 31 20.56 28.69 -14.60
CA ASP A 31 20.87 29.48 -13.39
C ASP A 31 21.37 28.59 -12.23
N LEU A 32 20.90 27.34 -12.15
CA LEU A 32 21.39 26.35 -11.18
C LEU A 32 22.83 25.97 -11.46
N TRP A 33 23.16 25.62 -12.71
CA TRP A 33 24.50 25.17 -13.05
C TRP A 33 25.53 26.29 -13.02
N GLU A 34 25.15 27.53 -13.37
CA GLU A 34 26.04 28.70 -13.23
C GLU A 34 26.38 28.98 -11.77
N GLU A 35 25.37 28.96 -10.88
CA GLU A 35 25.57 29.21 -9.45
C GLU A 35 26.35 28.10 -8.73
N VAL A 36 26.18 26.85 -9.18
CA VAL A 36 26.98 25.71 -8.70
C VAL A 36 28.41 25.83 -9.21
N SER A 37 28.61 26.21 -10.48
CA SER A 37 29.93 26.36 -11.07
C SER A 37 30.73 27.52 -10.48
N SER A 38 30.05 28.55 -9.96
CA SER A 38 30.67 29.70 -9.31
C SER A 38 31.20 29.43 -7.90
N CYS A 39 30.99 28.23 -7.34
CA CYS A 39 31.49 27.87 -6.01
C CYS A 39 32.84 27.17 -6.10
N ASP A 40 33.78 27.52 -5.22
CA ASP A 40 35.15 26.98 -5.30
C ASP A 40 35.28 25.56 -4.73
N ASN A 41 34.53 25.24 -3.67
CA ASN A 41 34.63 23.97 -2.97
C ASN A 41 33.47 23.02 -3.33
N ILE A 42 33.79 21.73 -3.51
CA ILE A 42 32.85 20.63 -3.78
C ILE A 42 31.73 20.58 -2.73
N TYR A 43 32.07 20.79 -1.46
CA TYR A 43 31.06 20.82 -0.38
C TYR A 43 30.04 21.93 -0.59
N SER A 44 30.48 23.13 -0.95
CA SER A 44 29.61 24.27 -1.23
C SER A 44 28.74 24.03 -2.47
N ARG A 45 29.31 23.39 -3.51
CA ARG A 45 28.56 22.97 -4.71
C ARG A 45 27.44 22.01 -4.36
N LEU A 46 27.76 20.94 -3.62
CA LEU A 46 26.79 19.93 -3.22
C LEU A 46 25.69 20.51 -2.31
N TRP A 47 26.07 21.39 -1.39
CA TRP A 47 25.12 22.08 -0.51
C TRP A 47 24.14 22.94 -1.31
N LYS A 48 24.61 23.72 -2.30
CA LYS A 48 23.76 24.52 -3.16
C LYS A 48 22.81 23.68 -4.01
N ILE A 49 23.28 22.54 -4.55
CA ILE A 49 22.42 21.59 -5.24
C ILE A 49 21.31 21.09 -4.30
N GLY A 50 21.66 20.68 -3.08
CA GLY A 50 20.68 20.23 -2.08
C GLY A 50 19.66 21.32 -1.73
N GLN A 51 20.12 22.55 -1.50
CA GLN A 51 19.22 23.68 -1.22
C GLN A 51 18.26 23.98 -2.37
N LYS A 52 18.75 23.97 -3.63
CA LYS A 52 17.88 24.19 -4.80
C LYS A 52 16.90 23.03 -5.00
N LEU A 53 17.34 21.79 -4.86
CA LEU A 53 16.44 20.63 -4.93
C LEU A 53 15.35 20.67 -3.84
N LEU A 54 15.69 21.10 -2.62
CA LEU A 54 14.71 21.25 -1.54
C LEU A 54 13.73 22.39 -1.79
N ARG A 55 14.18 23.52 -2.36
CA ARG A 55 13.34 24.69 -2.68
C ARG A 55 12.49 24.50 -3.93
N ALA A 56 13.03 23.81 -4.93
CA ALA A 56 12.37 23.50 -6.18
C ALA A 56 11.55 22.20 -6.11
N LYS A 57 11.56 21.50 -4.97
CA LYS A 57 10.66 20.36 -4.77
C LYS A 57 9.24 20.89 -4.80
N GLU A 58 8.58 20.66 -5.92
CA GLU A 58 7.15 20.88 -6.03
C GLU A 58 6.45 19.93 -5.07
N VAL A 59 5.69 20.50 -4.14
CA VAL A 59 4.89 19.76 -3.19
C VAL A 59 3.46 19.83 -3.69
N GLY A 60 2.86 18.67 -3.98
CA GLY A 60 1.45 18.63 -4.38
C GLY A 60 0.55 19.18 -3.28
N LEU A 61 -0.60 19.75 -3.64
CA LEU A 61 -1.53 20.36 -2.68
C LEU A 61 -1.82 19.46 -1.46
N TYR A 62 -2.01 18.17 -1.70
CA TYR A 62 -2.27 17.16 -0.66
C TYR A 62 -1.05 16.88 0.24
N GLU A 63 0.15 16.90 -0.32
CA GLU A 63 1.38 16.72 0.47
C GLU A 63 1.61 17.95 1.35
N ALA A 64 1.36 19.16 0.83
CA ALA A 64 1.45 20.41 1.58
C ALA A 64 0.40 20.49 2.70
N SER A 65 -0.85 20.11 2.43
CA SER A 65 -1.90 20.08 3.45
C SER A 65 -1.56 19.10 4.57
N ASN A 66 -1.10 17.90 4.23
CA ASN A 66 -0.77 16.89 5.22
C ASN A 66 0.44 17.32 6.07
N LEU A 67 1.45 17.94 5.45
CA LEU A 67 2.60 18.50 6.19
C LEU A 67 2.17 19.61 7.16
N LEU A 68 1.30 20.53 6.73
CA LEU A 68 0.79 21.63 7.57
C LEU A 68 -0.11 21.15 8.72
N LEU A 69 -0.90 20.11 8.49
CA LEU A 69 -1.78 19.50 9.49
C LEU A 69 -1.04 18.50 10.41
N GLY A 70 0.24 18.25 10.16
CA GLY A 70 1.02 17.25 10.89
C GLY A 70 0.57 15.81 10.64
N GLU A 71 -0.13 15.57 9.53
CA GLU A 71 -0.54 14.23 9.13
C GLU A 71 0.62 13.45 8.52
N SER A 72 0.61 12.13 8.73
CA SER A 72 1.63 11.27 8.14
C SER A 72 1.50 11.27 6.61
N LEU A 73 2.57 11.70 5.92
CA LEU A 73 2.70 11.59 4.46
C LEU A 73 2.83 10.15 3.97
N TYR A 74 3.03 9.20 4.89
CA TYR A 74 3.15 7.79 4.61
C TYR A 74 2.07 7.02 5.37
N MET A 75 0.85 7.00 4.83
CA MET A 75 -0.13 6.04 5.29
C MET A 75 -1.23 5.86 4.25
N LYS A 76 -1.78 4.65 4.17
CA LYS A 76 -3.03 4.43 3.44
C LYS A 76 -4.18 4.71 4.40
N SER A 77 -5.20 5.41 3.92
CA SER A 77 -6.44 5.64 4.69
C SER A 77 -7.10 4.31 5.10
N VAL A 78 -6.98 3.29 4.23
CA VAL A 78 -7.48 1.94 4.46
C VAL A 78 -6.39 0.92 4.19
N THR A 79 -6.26 -0.06 5.07
CA THR A 79 -5.35 -1.20 4.86
C THR A 79 -6.11 -2.32 4.18
N ALA A 80 -5.75 -2.64 2.93
CA ALA A 80 -6.25 -3.82 2.24
C ALA A 80 -5.40 -5.03 2.61
N GLN A 81 -6.03 -6.14 2.99
CA GLN A 81 -5.35 -7.41 3.26
C GLN A 81 -5.94 -8.51 2.38
N TYR A 82 -5.05 -9.31 1.79
CA TYR A 82 -5.44 -10.38 0.89
C TYR A 82 -5.96 -11.60 1.67
N VAL A 83 -7.10 -12.14 1.24
CA VAL A 83 -7.74 -13.34 1.76
C VAL A 83 -7.68 -14.43 0.70
N ASN A 84 -7.05 -15.56 1.05
CA ASN A 84 -6.83 -16.65 0.12
C ASN A 84 -8.07 -17.54 -0.03
N VAL A 85 -9.06 -17.08 -0.80
CA VAL A 85 -10.35 -17.75 -1.01
C VAL A 85 -10.33 -18.90 -2.02
N TYR A 86 -9.15 -19.41 -2.39
CA TYR A 86 -9.05 -20.59 -3.26
C TYR A 86 -9.68 -21.82 -2.59
N LEU A 87 -10.01 -22.82 -3.42
CA LEU A 87 -10.44 -24.14 -2.95
C LEU A 87 -9.40 -24.74 -1.97
N PRO A 88 -9.81 -25.53 -0.96
CA PRO A 88 -8.90 -26.00 0.09
C PRO A 88 -7.62 -26.67 -0.42
N HIS A 89 -7.71 -27.45 -1.49
CA HIS A 89 -6.57 -28.16 -2.08
C HIS A 89 -5.63 -27.28 -2.92
N LYS A 90 -6.07 -26.08 -3.34
CA LYS A 90 -5.26 -25.09 -4.08
C LYS A 90 -4.77 -23.96 -3.19
N ARG A 91 -5.23 -23.90 -1.94
CA ARG A 91 -4.94 -22.81 -1.02
C ARG A 91 -3.52 -22.94 -0.46
N SER A 92 -2.68 -21.96 -0.75
CA SER A 92 -1.37 -21.83 -0.09
C SER A 92 -1.53 -21.39 1.37
N ARG A 93 -0.79 -22.07 2.26
CA ARG A 93 -0.70 -21.77 3.69
C ARG A 93 0.74 -21.43 4.06
N LYS A 94 0.89 -20.60 5.09
CA LYS A 94 2.20 -20.28 5.65
C LYS A 94 2.67 -21.46 6.50
N ILE A 95 3.87 -21.94 6.27
CA ILE A 95 4.50 -22.98 7.09
C ILE A 95 4.83 -22.41 8.48
N GLU A 96 4.84 -23.25 9.50
CA GLU A 96 5.25 -22.89 10.84
C GLU A 96 6.72 -22.46 10.95
N ASN A 97 7.06 -21.80 12.05
CA ASN A 97 8.44 -21.38 12.30
C ASN A 97 9.36 -22.59 12.45
N TYR A 98 10.59 -22.47 11.93
CA TYR A 98 11.58 -23.55 11.94
C TYR A 98 11.85 -24.13 13.35
N SER A 99 11.92 -23.27 14.37
CA SER A 99 12.14 -23.68 15.76
C SER A 99 11.01 -24.54 16.36
N TYR A 100 9.80 -24.44 15.81
CA TYR A 100 8.66 -25.26 16.19
C TYR A 100 8.67 -26.58 15.40
N LEU A 101 8.96 -26.51 14.10
CA LEU A 101 9.07 -27.68 13.22
C LEU A 101 10.15 -28.67 13.67
N THR A 102 11.28 -28.20 14.20
CA THR A 102 12.35 -29.10 14.70
C THR A 102 11.97 -29.86 15.97
N LYS A 103 10.95 -29.40 16.70
CA LYS A 103 10.43 -30.04 17.91
C LYS A 103 9.22 -30.91 17.62
N MET A 104 8.63 -30.78 16.44
CA MET A 104 7.50 -31.60 16.03
C MET A 104 7.94 -33.03 15.73
N ASP A 105 7.00 -33.95 15.93
CA ASP A 105 7.19 -35.32 15.48
C ASP A 105 7.29 -35.38 13.95
N GLN A 106 8.18 -36.23 13.45
CA GLN A 106 8.49 -36.32 12.02
C GLN A 106 7.31 -36.85 11.19
N SER A 107 6.31 -37.47 11.82
CA SER A 107 5.07 -37.92 11.16
C SER A 107 3.93 -36.89 11.20
N SER A 108 4.11 -35.76 11.89
CA SER A 108 3.08 -34.73 12.00
C SER A 108 2.78 -34.09 10.64
N LYS A 109 1.49 -34.02 10.30
CA LYS A 109 0.99 -33.39 9.07
C LYS A 109 0.60 -31.93 9.26
N ASP A 110 0.45 -31.48 10.52
CA ASP A 110 0.01 -30.12 10.84
C ASP A 110 1.21 -29.18 10.98
N ILE A 111 1.86 -28.90 9.86
CA ILE A 111 3.06 -28.07 9.78
C ILE A 111 2.75 -26.61 9.45
N PHE A 112 1.48 -26.24 9.36
CA PHE A 112 1.04 -24.96 8.83
C PHE A 112 0.54 -24.04 9.94
N ASN A 113 0.82 -22.74 9.78
CA ASN A 113 0.24 -21.72 10.64
C ASN A 113 -1.29 -21.73 10.53
N PRO A 114 -2.00 -21.41 11.63
CA PRO A 114 -3.44 -21.25 11.63
C PRO A 114 -3.89 -20.20 10.61
N SER A 115 -4.90 -20.53 9.80
CA SER A 115 -5.48 -19.64 8.80
C SER A 115 -6.85 -19.11 9.25
N ILE A 116 -7.22 -17.93 8.73
CA ILE A 116 -8.52 -17.33 9.08
C ILE A 116 -9.68 -18.18 8.55
N ILE A 117 -9.56 -18.76 7.36
CA ILE A 117 -10.66 -19.48 6.71
C ILE A 117 -10.83 -20.88 7.29
N GLU A 118 -9.73 -21.57 7.59
CA GLU A 118 -9.75 -22.98 8.02
C GLU A 118 -9.84 -23.12 9.53
N ASP A 119 -9.14 -22.24 10.26
CA ASP A 119 -9.01 -22.40 11.71
C ASP A 119 -9.86 -21.37 12.44
N PHE A 120 -9.67 -20.07 12.20
CA PHE A 120 -10.30 -19.04 13.05
C PHE A 120 -11.80 -18.87 12.82
N TYR A 121 -12.25 -18.74 11.57
CA TYR A 121 -13.65 -18.49 11.29
C TYR A 121 -14.57 -19.69 11.60
N PRO A 122 -14.17 -20.95 11.34
CA PRO A 122 -14.98 -22.12 11.72
C PRO A 122 -15.04 -22.37 13.23
N THR A 123 -14.02 -21.95 13.98
CA THR A 123 -13.96 -22.11 15.45
C THR A 123 -14.31 -20.81 16.19
N ARG A 124 -15.00 -19.88 15.53
CA ARG A 124 -15.47 -18.65 16.18
C ARG A 124 -16.54 -19.00 17.23
N PRO A 125 -16.68 -18.21 18.31
CA PRO A 125 -17.66 -18.51 19.33
C PRO A 125 -19.09 -18.36 18.80
N ASN A 126 -20.03 -19.08 19.41
CA ASN A 126 -21.43 -19.14 18.93
C ASN A 126 -22.12 -17.78 18.90
N ASN A 127 -21.68 -16.82 19.72
CA ASN A 127 -22.21 -15.45 19.70
C ASN A 127 -21.85 -14.66 18.42
N MET A 128 -20.94 -15.17 17.59
CA MET A 128 -20.56 -14.59 16.30
C MET A 128 -21.11 -15.41 15.11
N GLU A 129 -22.11 -16.26 15.34
CA GLU A 129 -22.71 -17.08 14.27
C GLU A 129 -23.22 -16.22 13.11
N ASP A 130 -23.87 -15.09 13.44
CA ASP A 130 -24.42 -14.12 12.48
C ASP A 130 -23.36 -13.29 11.73
N VAL A 131 -22.09 -13.33 12.17
CA VAL A 131 -21.01 -12.54 11.56
C VAL A 131 -20.49 -13.25 10.32
N SER A 132 -20.57 -12.59 9.17
CA SER A 132 -20.03 -13.11 7.91
C SER A 132 -18.50 -13.18 7.90
N LEU A 133 -17.92 -14.04 7.05
CA LEU A 133 -16.45 -14.13 6.91
C LEU A 133 -15.81 -12.78 6.56
N TYR A 134 -16.51 -11.99 5.74
CA TYR A 134 -16.06 -10.66 5.33
C TYR A 134 -15.96 -9.72 6.53
N GLU A 135 -17.03 -9.61 7.32
CA GLU A 135 -17.07 -8.75 8.51
C GLU A 135 -16.11 -9.24 9.60
N PHE A 136 -16.03 -10.56 9.78
CA PHE A 136 -15.11 -11.17 10.72
C PHE A 136 -13.66 -10.77 10.39
N PHE A 137 -13.25 -10.95 9.14
CA PHE A 137 -11.90 -10.58 8.70
C PHE A 137 -11.64 -9.07 8.79
N ALA A 138 -12.63 -8.26 8.40
CA ALA A 138 -12.51 -6.81 8.36
C ALA A 138 -12.38 -6.19 9.76
N ASN A 139 -13.19 -6.66 10.71
CA ASN A 139 -13.39 -5.99 11.99
C ASN A 139 -12.68 -6.67 13.16
N TYR A 140 -12.39 -7.97 13.07
CA TYR A 140 -11.89 -8.74 14.21
C TYR A 140 -10.44 -9.16 14.04
N LYS A 141 -9.74 -9.30 15.17
CA LYS A 141 -8.39 -9.86 15.27
C LYS A 141 -8.37 -10.85 16.42
N PHE A 142 -7.72 -12.00 16.20
CA PHE A 142 -7.45 -12.95 17.29
C PHE A 142 -6.70 -12.25 18.43
N ASP A 143 -7.15 -12.48 19.66
CA ASP A 143 -6.53 -11.93 20.85
C ASP A 143 -5.84 -13.02 21.67
N LYS A 144 -6.63 -13.96 22.19
CA LYS A 144 -6.17 -15.06 23.04
C LYS A 144 -7.16 -16.22 23.04
N ILE A 145 -6.78 -17.31 23.69
CA ILE A 145 -7.69 -18.40 24.02
C ILE A 145 -8.20 -18.14 25.44
N GLY A 146 -9.52 -18.10 25.62
CA GLY A 146 -10.17 -17.90 26.92
C GLY A 146 -10.04 -19.13 27.82
N GLU A 147 -10.42 -18.99 29.09
CA GLU A 147 -10.32 -20.06 30.10
C GLU A 147 -11.15 -21.30 29.71
N ASN A 148 -12.23 -21.10 28.96
CA ASN A 148 -13.12 -22.15 28.48
C ASN A 148 -12.58 -22.89 27.23
N GLY A 149 -11.39 -22.51 26.74
CA GLY A 149 -10.82 -23.05 25.50
C GLY A 149 -11.34 -22.39 24.22
N GLU A 150 -12.33 -21.50 24.32
CA GLU A 150 -12.85 -20.73 23.19
C GLU A 150 -11.89 -19.62 22.76
N ARG A 151 -11.85 -19.31 21.47
CA ARG A 151 -11.00 -18.22 20.93
C ARG A 151 -11.67 -16.88 21.13
N GLU A 152 -10.98 -15.95 21.78
CA GLU A 152 -11.44 -14.57 21.95
C GLU A 152 -10.88 -13.66 20.85
N TYR A 153 -11.76 -12.79 20.35
CA TYR A 153 -11.46 -11.85 19.28
C TYR A 153 -11.70 -10.42 19.73
N LYS A 154 -10.77 -9.54 19.41
CA LYS A 154 -10.90 -8.10 19.66
C LYS A 154 -11.31 -7.35 18.41
N LEU A 155 -12.12 -6.32 18.59
CA LEU A 155 -12.44 -5.37 17.53
C LEU A 155 -11.19 -4.56 17.17
N ARG A 156 -10.96 -4.37 15.88
CA ARG A 156 -9.87 -3.53 15.36
C ARG A 156 -10.24 -2.07 15.52
N SER A 157 -9.25 -1.23 15.85
CA SER A 157 -9.42 0.23 15.88
C SER A 157 -9.71 0.81 14.50
N LYS A 158 -9.17 0.20 13.45
CA LYS A 158 -9.47 0.53 12.05
C LYS A 158 -9.79 -0.77 11.29
N PRO A 159 -10.92 -0.85 10.58
CA PRO A 159 -11.26 -2.03 9.81
C PRO A 159 -10.28 -2.19 8.64
N VAL A 160 -10.00 -3.44 8.30
CA VAL A 160 -9.21 -3.78 7.10
C VAL A 160 -10.15 -4.09 5.94
N LEU A 161 -9.76 -3.71 4.74
CA LEU A 161 -10.51 -4.06 3.54
C LEU A 161 -10.09 -5.47 3.08
N PRO A 162 -10.98 -6.47 3.12
CA PRO A 162 -10.67 -7.79 2.58
C PRO A 162 -10.54 -7.69 1.06
N ASN A 163 -9.37 -8.05 0.53
CA ASN A 163 -9.13 -8.21 -0.90
C ASN A 163 -9.04 -9.69 -1.22
N HIS A 164 -9.64 -10.12 -2.31
CA HIS A 164 -9.62 -11.53 -2.70
C HIS A 164 -9.66 -11.67 -4.22
N ARG A 165 -9.26 -12.84 -4.72
CA ARG A 165 -9.41 -13.17 -6.13
C ARG A 165 -10.91 -13.17 -6.50
N LYS A 166 -11.22 -12.70 -7.71
CA LYS A 166 -12.55 -12.91 -8.31
C LYS A 166 -12.65 -14.35 -8.80
N PHE A 167 -13.57 -15.12 -8.22
CA PHE A 167 -13.83 -16.48 -8.65
C PHE A 167 -14.39 -16.48 -10.07
N ASN A 168 -13.82 -17.29 -10.95
CA ASN A 168 -14.31 -17.50 -12.30
C ASN A 168 -14.69 -18.98 -12.46
N PRO A 169 -15.99 -19.32 -12.47
CA PRO A 169 -16.45 -20.70 -12.54
C PRO A 169 -15.90 -21.46 -13.76
N LEU A 170 -15.71 -20.76 -14.89
CA LEU A 170 -15.25 -21.38 -16.14
C LEU A 170 -13.77 -21.77 -16.12
N GLN A 171 -12.98 -21.15 -15.25
CA GLN A 171 -11.54 -21.42 -15.12
C GLN A 171 -11.21 -22.37 -13.96
N GLU A 172 -12.20 -22.66 -13.11
CA GLU A 172 -12.03 -23.47 -11.89
C GLU A 172 -12.62 -24.88 -12.03
N ALA A 173 -13.21 -25.20 -13.18
CA ALA A 173 -13.68 -26.53 -13.55
C ALA A 173 -12.51 -27.45 -13.91
N GLU A 174 -11.64 -27.73 -12.94
CA GLU A 174 -10.61 -28.78 -12.96
C GLU A 174 -10.07 -29.01 -11.54
#